data_AF-V5HL53-F1
#
_entry.id   AF-V5HL53-F1
#
_cell.length_a   1.000
_cell.length_b   1.000
_cell.length_c   1.000
_cell.angle_alpha   90.00
_cell.angle_beta   90.00
_cell.angle_gamma   90.00
#
_symmetry.space_group_name_H-M   'P 1'
#
loop_
_entity.id
_entity.type
_entity.pdbx_description
1 polymer ?
#
loop_
_entity_poly.entity_id
_entity_poly.type
_entity_poly.pdbx_seq_one_letter_code
_entity_poly.pdbx_strand_id
1 'polypeptide(L)'
;GLAQRVVAAESLLFLSDQFVFLVPHLEALLPSTKRSSVQAYVQTVSMSAELRQPAYMTVAARALDYDQVLSRMEKVRWDLHEIPAQHSPYVDILIRELQVFLMRLSEVAKLIPIPKEATAVLWEHCVRISNRTFIEGFSQARRCTPEGRARMQLDYQQFVSKVEKLVELRPLPDRELVEANVKAYYLTEKGLHQWITQRGKEYAPKHLVGLVNCVAHLNKKGRQALLGLIEETDRTKK
;
A
#
# COMPACT_ATOMS: atom_id res chain seq x y z
N GLY A 1 13.61 18.37 0.36
CA GLY A 1 13.27 17.46 1.48
C GLY A 1 11.77 17.43 1.70
N LEU A 2 11.30 16.79 2.78
CA LEU A 2 9.86 16.74 3.12
C LEU A 2 9.29 18.13 3.40
N ALA A 3 10.03 18.98 4.12
CA ALA A 3 9.59 20.33 4.46
C ALA A 3 9.15 21.14 3.23
N GLN A 4 9.99 21.18 2.18
CA GLN A 4 9.68 21.90 0.95
C GLN A 4 8.47 21.33 0.21
N ARG A 5 8.26 20.00 0.29
CA ARG A 5 7.08 19.34 -0.32
C ARG A 5 5.80 19.72 0.39
N VAL A 6 5.83 19.76 1.73
CA VAL A 6 4.69 20.21 2.54
C VAL A 6 4.40 21.68 2.24
N VAL A 7 5.40 22.57 2.28
CA VAL A 7 5.18 23.99 1.96
C VAL A 7 4.58 24.14 0.56
N ALA A 8 5.13 23.45 -0.45
CA ALA A 8 4.62 23.55 -1.81
C ALA A 8 3.18 23.04 -1.97
N ALA A 9 2.88 21.83 -1.48
CA ALA A 9 1.55 21.24 -1.61
C ALA A 9 0.50 22.02 -0.83
N GLU A 10 0.79 22.35 0.42
CA GLU A 10 -0.17 23.01 1.31
C GLU A 10 -0.37 24.48 0.95
N SER A 11 0.64 25.16 0.39
CA SER A 11 0.48 26.52 -0.15
C SER A 11 -0.41 26.53 -1.39
N LEU A 12 -0.28 25.54 -2.27
CA LEU A 12 -1.12 25.42 -3.46
C LEU A 12 -2.59 25.15 -3.08
N LEU A 13 -2.81 24.27 -2.12
CA LEU A 13 -4.13 23.99 -1.54
C LEU A 13 -4.75 25.25 -0.92
N PHE A 14 -3.98 25.98 -0.12
CA PHE A 14 -4.44 27.24 0.43
C PHE A 14 -4.86 28.24 -0.66
N LEU A 15 -4.05 28.39 -1.72
CA LEU A 15 -4.40 29.25 -2.85
C LEU A 15 -5.66 28.79 -3.58
N SER A 16 -5.87 27.48 -3.71
CA SER A 16 -7.11 26.91 -4.25
C SER A 16 -8.31 27.31 -3.38
N ASP A 17 -8.21 27.17 -2.06
CA ASP A 17 -9.29 27.53 -1.13
C ASP A 17 -9.59 29.03 -1.18
N GLN A 18 -8.55 29.87 -1.25
CA GLN A 18 -8.72 31.32 -1.42
C GLN A 18 -9.40 31.65 -2.75
N PHE A 19 -9.04 30.96 -3.83
CA PHE A 19 -9.70 31.15 -5.12
C PHE A 19 -11.19 30.80 -5.04
N VAL A 20 -11.53 29.63 -4.48
CA VAL A 20 -12.92 29.19 -4.30
C VAL A 20 -13.71 30.19 -3.46
N PHE A 21 -13.13 30.69 -2.37
CA PHE A 21 -13.74 31.72 -1.53
C PHE A 21 -14.05 33.02 -2.31
N LEU A 22 -13.19 33.39 -3.26
CA LEU A 22 -13.35 34.60 -4.07
C LEU A 22 -14.33 34.45 -5.24
N VAL A 23 -14.75 33.23 -5.59
CA VAL A 23 -15.65 32.96 -6.75
C VAL A 23 -16.89 33.85 -6.77
N PRO A 24 -17.68 34.01 -5.68
CA PRO A 24 -18.89 34.83 -5.73
C PRO A 24 -18.61 36.30 -6.08
N HIS A 25 -17.46 36.83 -5.63
CA HIS A 25 -17.04 38.20 -5.92
C HIS A 25 -16.58 38.33 -7.37
N LEU A 26 -15.82 37.36 -7.87
CA LEU A 26 -15.40 37.31 -9.27
C LEU A 26 -16.61 37.26 -10.21
N GLU A 27 -17.63 36.45 -9.90
CA GLU A 27 -18.84 36.34 -10.71
C GLU A 27 -19.74 37.59 -10.69
N ALA A 28 -19.66 38.39 -9.62
CA ALA A 28 -20.34 39.66 -9.51
C ALA A 28 -19.63 40.79 -10.28
N LEU A 29 -18.30 40.77 -10.33
CA LEU A 29 -17.49 41.80 -10.98
C LEU A 29 -17.24 41.53 -12.48
N LEU A 30 -17.24 40.27 -12.90
CA LEU A 30 -16.94 39.88 -14.28
C LEU A 30 -18.19 39.86 -15.18
N PRO A 31 -18.02 40.13 -16.49
CA PRO A 31 -19.09 39.93 -17.47
C PRO A 31 -19.61 38.49 -17.45
N SER A 32 -20.92 38.31 -17.72
CA SER A 32 -21.57 36.99 -17.76
C SER A 32 -20.88 36.00 -18.71
N THR A 33 -20.26 36.49 -19.78
CA THR A 33 -19.49 35.70 -20.75
C THR A 33 -18.25 35.03 -20.16
N LYS A 34 -17.75 35.46 -19.01
CA LYS A 34 -16.57 34.90 -18.32
C LYS A 34 -16.93 33.91 -17.20
N ARG A 35 -18.20 33.77 -16.84
CA ARG A 35 -18.63 32.85 -15.75
C ARG A 35 -18.24 31.40 -16.02
N SER A 36 -18.39 30.94 -17.25
CA SER A 36 -17.95 29.58 -17.64
C SER A 36 -16.44 29.36 -17.45
N SER A 37 -15.62 30.39 -17.70
CA SER A 37 -14.17 30.32 -17.46
C SER A 37 -13.83 30.25 -15.97
N VAL A 38 -14.56 31.02 -15.13
CA VAL A 38 -14.39 30.96 -13.66
C VAL A 38 -14.74 29.55 -13.17
N GLN A 39 -15.88 29.02 -13.57
CA GLN A 39 -16.32 27.67 -13.17
C GLN A 39 -15.36 26.56 -13.65
N ALA A 40 -14.85 26.66 -14.87
CA ALA A 40 -13.83 25.74 -15.37
C ALA A 40 -12.54 25.79 -14.54
N TYR A 41 -12.12 26.98 -14.10
CA TYR A 41 -10.95 27.13 -13.25
C TYR A 41 -11.21 26.61 -11.83
N VAL A 42 -12.41 26.82 -11.25
CA VAL A 42 -12.84 26.20 -9.98
C VAL A 42 -12.69 24.68 -10.02
N GLN A 43 -13.18 24.07 -11.09
CA GLN A 43 -13.06 22.63 -11.29
C GLN A 43 -11.59 22.17 -11.40
N THR A 44 -10.70 23.02 -11.94
CA THR A 44 -9.28 22.71 -12.02
C THR A 44 -8.62 22.80 -10.64
N VAL A 45 -8.87 23.87 -9.88
CA VAL A 45 -8.24 24.08 -8.58
C VAL A 45 -8.75 23.10 -7.52
N SER A 46 -9.99 22.62 -7.62
CA SER A 46 -10.51 21.59 -6.71
C SER A 46 -9.75 20.25 -6.79
N MET A 47 -9.05 19.99 -7.91
CA MET A 47 -8.16 18.84 -8.07
C MET A 47 -6.79 19.03 -7.42
N SER A 48 -6.46 20.23 -6.91
CA SER A 48 -5.17 20.51 -6.26
C SER A 48 -4.91 19.61 -5.04
N ALA A 49 -5.96 19.18 -4.33
CA ALA A 49 -5.84 18.27 -3.20
C ALA A 49 -5.28 16.90 -3.56
N GLU A 50 -5.52 16.43 -4.80
CA GLU A 50 -5.01 15.15 -5.28
C GLU A 50 -3.49 15.15 -5.39
N LEU A 51 -2.86 16.33 -5.51
CA LEU A 51 -1.41 16.46 -5.61
C LEU A 51 -0.67 16.01 -4.34
N ARG A 52 -1.35 15.97 -3.18
CA ARG A 52 -0.77 15.40 -1.94
C ARG A 52 -0.27 13.97 -2.16
N GLN A 53 -1.04 13.16 -2.88
CA GLN A 53 -0.74 11.74 -3.12
C GLN A 53 0.63 11.58 -3.82
N PRO A 54 0.85 12.03 -5.07
CA PRO A 54 2.15 11.88 -5.72
C PRO A 54 3.27 12.67 -5.01
N ALA A 55 2.97 13.83 -4.40
CA ALA A 55 3.97 14.63 -3.71
C ALA A 55 4.58 13.90 -2.49
N TYR A 56 3.74 13.19 -1.72
CA TYR A 56 4.16 12.47 -0.51
C TYR A 56 4.53 11.01 -0.77
N MET A 57 4.01 10.38 -1.82
CA MET A 57 4.37 9.00 -2.21
C MET A 57 5.89 8.82 -2.34
N THR A 58 6.60 9.75 -2.98
CA THR A 58 8.06 9.64 -3.14
C THR A 58 8.80 9.68 -1.80
N VAL A 59 8.24 10.39 -0.81
CA VAL A 59 8.83 10.46 0.53
C VAL A 59 8.67 9.10 1.21
N ALA A 60 7.46 8.53 1.23
CA ALA A 60 7.18 7.23 1.81
C ALA A 60 7.96 6.08 1.12
N ALA A 61 8.11 6.13 -0.21
CA ALA A 61 8.87 5.15 -0.98
C ALA A 61 10.37 5.13 -0.66
N ARG A 62 10.91 6.26 -0.16
CA ARG A 62 12.32 6.38 0.25
C ARG A 62 12.52 6.42 1.76
N ALA A 63 11.42 6.36 2.52
CA ALA A 63 11.47 6.49 3.97
C ALA A 63 12.02 5.23 4.64
N LEU A 64 11.80 4.06 4.01
CA LEU A 64 12.18 2.74 4.51
C LEU A 64 12.96 1.96 3.45
N ASP A 65 13.88 1.11 3.90
CA ASP A 65 14.64 0.19 3.06
C ASP A 65 13.83 -1.12 2.82
N TYR A 66 12.83 -1.04 1.94
CA TYR A 66 11.96 -2.18 1.63
C TYR A 66 12.70 -3.34 0.95
N ASP A 67 13.76 -3.05 0.19
CA ASP A 67 14.59 -4.08 -0.46
C ASP A 67 15.35 -4.91 0.58
N GLN A 68 15.85 -4.27 1.63
CA GLN A 68 16.46 -5.00 2.75
C GLN A 68 15.43 -5.88 3.48
N VAL A 69 14.19 -5.41 3.65
CA VAL A 69 13.11 -6.23 4.23
C VAL A 69 12.86 -7.46 3.35
N LEU A 70 12.75 -7.30 2.03
CA LEU A 70 12.58 -8.42 1.10
C LEU A 70 13.75 -9.40 1.15
N SER A 71 14.99 -8.91 1.16
CA SER A 71 16.19 -9.76 1.29
C SER A 71 16.19 -10.59 2.58
N ARG A 72 15.58 -10.07 3.66
CA ARG A 72 15.43 -10.82 4.91
C ARG A 72 14.28 -11.81 4.83
N MET A 73 13.16 -11.46 4.18
CA MET A 73 12.04 -12.37 3.93
C MET A 73 12.47 -13.57 3.08
N GLU A 74 13.34 -13.38 2.09
CA GLU A 74 13.89 -14.47 1.26
C GLU A 74 14.62 -15.53 2.10
N LYS A 75 15.28 -15.11 3.19
CA LYS A 75 16.01 -16.00 4.11
C LYS A 75 15.09 -16.69 5.12
N VAL A 76 13.81 -16.33 5.18
CA VAL A 76 12.85 -16.97 6.08
C VAL A 76 12.49 -18.34 5.54
N ARG A 77 12.59 -19.34 6.43
CA ARG A 77 12.16 -20.70 6.13
C ARG A 77 10.65 -20.82 6.30
N TRP A 78 9.95 -21.09 5.20
CA TRP A 78 8.49 -21.26 5.14
C TRP A 78 8.05 -22.74 5.11
N ASP A 79 8.99 -23.69 5.01
CA ASP A 79 8.75 -25.14 5.09
C ASP A 79 9.07 -25.68 6.49
N LEU A 80 8.20 -25.35 7.45
CA LEU A 80 8.35 -25.70 8.85
C LEU A 80 7.57 -26.97 9.21
N HIS A 81 8.01 -27.66 10.26
CA HIS A 81 7.30 -28.79 10.86
C HIS A 81 6.57 -28.43 12.16
N GLU A 82 6.89 -27.27 12.73
CA GLU A 82 6.26 -26.74 13.94
C GLU A 82 6.01 -25.25 13.77
N ILE A 83 4.91 -24.75 14.34
CA ILE A 83 4.58 -23.32 14.32
C ILE A 83 5.52 -22.58 15.28
N PRO A 84 6.28 -21.58 14.83
CA PRO A 84 7.12 -20.79 15.71
C PRO A 84 6.29 -20.01 16.74
N ALA A 85 6.79 -19.92 17.97
CA ALA A 85 6.15 -19.12 19.02
C ALA A 85 6.28 -17.59 18.79
N GLN A 86 7.19 -17.16 17.91
CA GLN A 86 7.49 -15.77 17.65
C GLN A 86 7.46 -15.46 16.15
N HIS A 87 7.16 -14.21 15.84
CA HIS A 87 7.22 -13.67 14.47
C HIS A 87 8.66 -13.60 13.95
N SER A 88 8.80 -13.46 12.64
CA SER A 88 10.08 -13.36 11.95
C SER A 88 10.78 -12.02 12.24
N PRO A 89 12.12 -12.01 12.39
CA PRO A 89 12.88 -10.79 12.73
C PRO A 89 12.74 -9.62 11.75
N TYR A 90 12.37 -9.87 10.49
CA TYR A 90 12.17 -8.80 9.51
C TYR A 90 11.00 -7.87 9.89
N VAL A 91 10.02 -8.38 10.64
CA VAL A 91 8.86 -7.60 11.08
C VAL A 91 9.29 -6.51 12.06
N ASP A 92 10.17 -6.84 13.02
CA ASP A 92 10.71 -5.85 13.97
C ASP A 92 11.55 -4.78 13.27
N ILE A 93 12.29 -5.16 12.22
CA ILE A 93 13.07 -4.23 11.41
C ILE A 93 12.14 -3.26 10.67
N LEU A 94 11.09 -3.78 10.04
CA LEU A 94 10.10 -2.95 9.36
C LEU A 94 9.40 -1.97 10.34
N ILE A 95 9.02 -2.44 11.53
CA ILE A 95 8.44 -1.59 12.57
C ILE A 95 9.44 -0.52 13.03
N ARG A 96 10.71 -0.88 13.22
CA ARG A 96 11.76 0.06 13.61
C ARG A 96 11.97 1.15 12.57
N GLU A 97 11.96 0.80 11.28
CA GLU A 97 12.05 1.77 10.19
C GLU A 97 10.85 2.74 10.19
N LEU A 98 9.63 2.26 10.47
CA LEU A 98 8.46 3.12 10.65
C LEU A 98 8.60 4.05 11.87
N GLN A 99 9.17 3.57 12.99
CA GLN A 99 9.46 4.42 14.16
C GLN A 99 10.52 5.49 13.86
N VAL A 100 11.57 5.15 13.09
CA VAL A 100 12.57 6.11 12.62
C VAL A 100 11.93 7.15 11.70
N PHE A 101 11.02 6.72 10.82
CA PHE A 101 10.24 7.63 9.99
C PHE A 101 9.41 8.60 10.86
N LEU A 102 8.71 8.12 11.88
CA LEU A 102 7.97 8.96 12.82
C LEU A 102 8.89 10.00 13.49
N MET A 103 10.06 9.58 14.00
CA MET A 103 11.03 10.50 14.60
C MET A 103 11.48 11.58 13.60
N ARG A 104 11.80 11.19 12.36
CA ARG A 104 12.19 12.15 11.31
C ARG A 104 11.05 13.11 10.96
N LEU A 105 9.81 12.63 10.93
CA LEU A 105 8.63 13.46 10.70
C LEU A 105 8.47 14.49 11.82
N SER A 106 8.67 14.09 13.08
CA SER A 106 8.65 15.01 14.23
C SER A 106 9.72 16.09 14.15
N GLU A 107 10.93 15.78 13.65
CA GLU A 107 11.96 16.81 13.43
C GLU A 107 11.55 17.82 12.35
N VAL A 108 10.90 17.38 11.28
CA VAL A 108 10.38 18.30 10.25
C VAL A 108 9.24 19.16 10.82
N ALA A 109 8.39 18.59 11.66
CA ALA A 109 7.28 19.29 12.31
C ALA A 109 7.73 20.42 13.26
N LYS A 110 8.99 20.39 13.74
CA LYS A 110 9.58 21.51 14.50
C LYS A 110 9.95 22.70 13.62
N LEU A 111 10.19 22.47 12.33
CA LEU A 111 10.61 23.51 11.38
C LEU A 111 9.42 24.17 10.70
N ILE A 112 8.39 23.38 10.39
CA ILE A 112 7.16 23.86 9.73
C ILE A 112 5.94 23.11 10.29
N PRO A 113 4.75 23.72 10.32
CA PRO A 113 3.52 23.01 10.58
C PRO A 113 3.27 21.95 9.50
N ILE A 114 2.96 20.72 9.91
CA ILE A 114 2.55 19.65 9.00
C ILE A 114 1.07 19.39 9.26
N PRO A 115 0.17 19.65 8.29
CA PRO A 115 -1.25 19.36 8.45
C PRO A 115 -1.51 17.88 8.75
N LYS A 116 -2.63 17.60 9.43
CA LYS A 116 -3.01 16.21 9.75
C LYS A 116 -3.26 15.41 8.48
N GLU A 117 -3.80 16.03 7.46
CA GLU A 117 -4.09 15.45 6.15
C GLU A 117 -2.79 15.03 5.45
N ALA A 118 -1.76 15.87 5.49
CA ALA A 118 -0.44 15.55 4.94
C ALA A 118 0.20 14.37 5.70
N THR A 119 0.09 14.38 7.02
CA THR A 119 0.57 13.28 7.88
C THR A 119 -0.18 11.98 7.59
N ALA A 120 -1.50 12.03 7.40
CA ALA A 120 -2.32 10.89 7.06
C ALA A 120 -1.93 10.29 5.70
N VAL A 121 -1.73 11.10 4.66
CA VAL A 121 -1.29 10.63 3.33
C VAL A 121 0.11 10.01 3.38
N LEU A 122 1.05 10.61 4.11
CA LEU A 122 2.39 10.04 4.32
C LEU A 122 2.33 8.65 4.93
N TRP A 123 1.56 8.50 6.01
CA TRP A 123 1.37 7.21 6.68
C TRP A 123 0.61 6.22 5.81
N GLU A 124 -0.39 6.67 5.06
CA GLU A 124 -1.14 5.83 4.14
C GLU A 124 -0.18 5.18 3.13
N HIS A 125 0.71 5.97 2.52
CA HIS A 125 1.71 5.42 1.61
C HIS A 125 2.69 4.48 2.30
N CYS A 126 3.20 4.80 3.49
CA CYS A 126 4.13 3.92 4.21
C CYS A 126 3.49 2.55 4.50
N VAL A 127 2.23 2.55 4.94
CA VAL A 127 1.49 1.31 5.22
C VAL A 127 1.17 0.54 3.94
N ARG A 128 0.71 1.23 2.87
CA ARG A 128 0.45 0.59 1.57
C ARG A 128 1.69 -0.09 1.01
N ILE A 129 2.85 0.59 1.05
CA ILE A 129 4.10 0.01 0.55
C ILE A 129 4.52 -1.17 1.44
N SER A 130 4.43 -1.04 2.76
CA SER A 130 4.70 -2.14 3.69
C SER A 130 3.84 -3.38 3.39
N ASN A 131 2.54 -3.18 3.19
CA ASN A 131 1.61 -4.28 2.84
C ASN A 131 1.96 -4.91 1.49
N ARG A 132 2.38 -4.13 0.50
CA ARG A 132 2.90 -4.64 -0.77
C ARG A 132 4.20 -5.41 -0.58
N THR A 133 5.09 -4.99 0.32
CA THR A 133 6.32 -5.71 0.67
C THR A 133 6.01 -7.08 1.28
N PHE A 134 4.99 -7.20 2.14
CA PHE A 134 4.54 -8.50 2.64
C PHE A 134 4.07 -9.43 1.50
N ILE A 135 3.20 -8.95 0.62
CA ILE A 135 2.69 -9.74 -0.52
C ILE A 135 3.84 -10.17 -1.43
N GLU A 136 4.75 -9.24 -1.74
CA GLU A 136 5.95 -9.52 -2.53
C GLU A 136 6.80 -10.60 -1.88
N GLY A 137 7.20 -10.44 -0.62
CA GLY A 137 8.07 -11.39 0.06
C GLY A 137 7.42 -12.76 0.28
N PHE A 138 6.12 -12.82 0.58
CA PHE A 138 5.40 -14.09 0.68
C PHE A 138 5.34 -14.82 -0.66
N SER A 139 5.14 -14.09 -1.76
CA SER A 139 5.10 -14.71 -3.10
C SER A 139 6.42 -15.32 -3.55
N GLN A 140 7.55 -14.95 -2.92
CA GLN A 140 8.87 -15.51 -3.21
C GLN A 140 9.12 -16.84 -2.49
N ALA A 141 8.22 -17.27 -1.59
CA ALA A 141 8.33 -18.54 -0.89
C ALA A 141 8.24 -19.72 -1.88
N ARG A 142 9.33 -20.49 -2.01
CA ARG A 142 9.38 -21.66 -2.93
C ARG A 142 8.52 -22.83 -2.46
N ARG A 143 8.38 -22.99 -1.15
CA ARG A 143 7.57 -24.01 -0.47
C ARG A 143 6.99 -23.40 0.78
N CYS A 144 5.73 -23.70 1.10
CA CYS A 144 5.08 -23.19 2.30
C CYS A 144 4.20 -24.28 2.92
N THR A 145 4.59 -24.78 4.09
CA THR A 145 3.83 -25.78 4.85
C THR A 145 2.66 -25.10 5.59
N PRO A 146 1.67 -25.85 6.10
CA PRO A 146 0.64 -25.28 6.99
C PRO A 146 1.23 -24.42 8.13
N GLU A 147 2.32 -24.87 8.72
CA GLU A 147 3.03 -24.19 9.79
C GLU A 147 3.72 -22.91 9.29
N GLY A 148 4.28 -22.95 8.07
CA GLY A 148 4.79 -21.76 7.38
C GLY A 148 3.71 -20.72 7.10
N ARG A 149 2.51 -21.14 6.71
CA ARG A 149 1.36 -20.23 6.51
C ARG A 149 0.89 -19.62 7.82
N ALA A 150 0.88 -20.42 8.91
CA ALA A 150 0.61 -19.91 10.25
C ALA A 150 1.65 -18.84 10.66
N ARG A 151 2.93 -19.06 10.31
CA ARG A 151 3.98 -18.04 10.51
C ARG A 151 3.73 -16.77 9.69
N MET A 152 3.36 -16.86 8.40
CA MET A 152 3.00 -15.67 7.60
C MET A 152 1.87 -14.87 8.27
N GLN A 153 0.87 -15.57 8.81
CA GLN A 153 -0.24 -14.95 9.54
C GLN A 153 0.23 -14.27 10.83
N LEU A 154 1.10 -14.92 11.60
CA LEU A 154 1.68 -14.39 12.84
C LEU A 154 2.52 -13.14 12.56
N ASP A 155 3.39 -13.20 11.55
CA ASP A 155 4.26 -12.10 11.13
C ASP A 155 3.44 -10.85 10.78
N TYR A 156 2.37 -11.04 10.01
CA TYR A 156 1.51 -9.94 9.61
C TYR A 156 0.65 -9.40 10.75
N GLN A 157 0.13 -10.27 11.63
CA GLN A 157 -0.62 -9.83 12.81
C GLN A 157 0.24 -8.98 13.75
N GLN A 158 1.50 -9.38 13.96
CA GLN A 158 2.44 -8.60 14.77
C GLN A 158 2.68 -7.22 14.15
N PHE A 159 2.90 -7.16 12.84
CA PHE A 159 3.05 -5.90 12.12
C PHE A 159 1.83 -4.98 12.32
N VAL A 160 0.62 -5.49 12.05
CA VAL A 160 -0.63 -4.73 12.21
C VAL A 160 -0.79 -4.21 13.64
N SER A 161 -0.63 -5.07 14.65
CA SER A 161 -0.79 -4.71 16.06
C SER A 161 0.15 -3.57 16.50
N LYS A 162 1.36 -3.53 15.93
CA LYS A 162 2.38 -2.53 16.25
C LYS A 162 2.16 -1.24 15.46
N VAL A 163 1.86 -1.34 14.16
CA VAL A 163 1.61 -0.17 13.31
C VAL A 163 0.34 0.57 13.72
N GLU A 164 -0.71 -0.14 14.12
CA GLU A 164 -1.93 0.49 14.66
C GLU A 164 -1.60 1.38 15.87
N LYS A 165 -0.60 1.06 16.69
CA LYS A 165 -0.19 1.92 17.81
C LYS A 165 0.63 3.14 17.39
N LEU A 166 1.19 3.13 16.17
CA LEU A 166 2.01 4.23 15.62
C LEU A 166 1.18 5.23 14.80
N VAL A 167 0.04 4.80 14.25
CA VAL A 167 -0.77 5.61 13.32
C VAL A 167 -2.23 5.64 13.71
N GLU A 168 -2.89 6.77 13.47
CA GLU A 168 -4.34 6.94 13.69
C GLU A 168 -5.20 6.40 12.53
N LEU A 169 -4.57 5.91 11.46
CA LEU A 169 -5.29 5.40 10.27
C LEU A 169 -6.09 4.14 10.57
N ARG A 170 -7.42 4.22 10.46
CA ARG A 170 -8.33 3.07 10.61
C ARG A 170 -9.42 3.07 9.53
N PRO A 171 -9.63 1.93 8.82
CA PRO A 171 -8.79 0.73 8.81
C PRO A 171 -7.40 0.99 8.18
N LEU A 172 -6.43 0.09 8.42
CA LEU A 172 -5.14 0.19 7.72
C LEU A 172 -5.33 -0.05 6.20
N PRO A 173 -4.77 0.82 5.34
CA PRO A 173 -4.95 0.70 3.89
C PRO A 173 -4.34 -0.59 3.36
N ASP A 174 -5.02 -1.23 2.40
CA ASP A 174 -4.59 -2.48 1.75
C ASP A 174 -4.39 -3.68 2.70
N ARG A 175 -4.88 -3.59 3.94
CA ARG A 175 -4.75 -4.67 4.92
C ARG A 175 -5.39 -5.97 4.43
N GLU A 176 -6.57 -5.84 3.83
CA GLU A 176 -7.34 -6.95 3.30
C GLU A 176 -6.59 -7.70 2.19
N LEU A 177 -5.75 -7.01 1.40
CA LEU A 177 -4.97 -7.64 0.32
C LEU A 177 -3.98 -8.66 0.88
N VAL A 178 -3.29 -8.31 1.96
CA VAL A 178 -2.32 -9.22 2.59
C VAL A 178 -3.05 -10.40 3.24
N GLU A 179 -4.13 -10.14 3.99
CA GLU A 179 -4.91 -11.20 4.64
C GLU A 179 -5.55 -12.15 3.62
N ALA A 180 -6.10 -11.62 2.53
CA ALA A 180 -6.68 -12.41 1.45
C ALA A 180 -5.61 -13.24 0.72
N ASN A 181 -4.41 -12.67 0.50
CA ASN A 181 -3.30 -13.41 -0.09
C ASN A 181 -2.86 -14.59 0.80
N VAL A 182 -2.69 -14.38 2.11
CA VAL A 182 -2.34 -15.46 3.04
C VAL A 182 -3.44 -16.53 3.11
N LYS A 183 -4.72 -16.13 3.13
CA LYS A 183 -5.86 -17.05 3.08
C LYS A 183 -5.92 -17.87 1.78
N ALA A 184 -5.47 -17.30 0.66
CA ALA A 184 -5.49 -17.97 -0.64
C ALA A 184 -4.65 -19.26 -0.66
N TYR A 185 -3.60 -19.36 0.17
CA TYR A 185 -2.79 -20.58 0.27
C TYR A 185 -3.54 -21.80 0.83
N TYR A 186 -4.72 -21.60 1.45
CA TYR A 186 -5.56 -22.67 1.99
C TYR A 186 -6.66 -23.11 1.01
N LEU A 187 -6.82 -22.41 -0.11
CA LEU A 187 -7.86 -22.71 -1.07
C LEU A 187 -7.53 -23.97 -1.88
N THR A 188 -8.57 -24.70 -2.27
CA THR A 188 -8.48 -25.78 -3.25
C THR A 188 -8.23 -25.23 -4.65
N GLU A 189 -7.92 -26.08 -5.63
CA GLU A 189 -7.80 -25.68 -7.05
C GLU A 189 -9.00 -24.87 -7.55
N LYS A 190 -10.23 -25.35 -7.29
CA LYS A 190 -11.46 -24.65 -7.65
C LYS A 190 -11.60 -23.31 -6.92
N GLY A 191 -11.22 -23.27 -5.64
CA GLY A 191 -11.23 -22.04 -4.85
C GLY A 191 -10.22 -21.02 -5.36
N LEU A 192 -9.01 -21.44 -5.70
CA LEU A 192 -7.97 -20.60 -6.31
C LEU A 192 -8.41 -20.03 -7.64
N HIS A 193 -9.03 -20.84 -8.50
CA HIS A 193 -9.57 -20.35 -9.76
C HIS A 193 -10.57 -19.21 -9.52
N GLN A 194 -11.57 -19.42 -8.65
CA GLN A 194 -12.56 -18.39 -8.34
C GLN A 194 -11.93 -17.14 -7.74
N TRP A 195 -10.97 -17.32 -6.83
CA TRP A 195 -10.27 -16.22 -6.18
C TRP A 195 -9.43 -15.40 -7.18
N ILE A 196 -8.71 -16.04 -8.11
CA ILE A 196 -7.95 -15.35 -9.16
C ILE A 196 -8.90 -14.60 -10.10
N THR A 197 -10.03 -15.21 -10.51
CA THR A 197 -11.01 -14.53 -11.36
C THR A 197 -11.59 -13.28 -10.70
N GLN A 198 -11.87 -13.33 -9.40
CA GLN A 198 -12.48 -12.22 -8.66
C GLN A 198 -11.49 -11.13 -8.27
N ARG A 199 -10.30 -11.53 -7.78
CA ARG A 199 -9.34 -10.64 -7.11
C ARG A 199 -7.99 -10.53 -7.81
N GLY A 200 -7.75 -11.31 -8.87
CA GLY A 200 -6.44 -11.37 -9.53
C GLY A 200 -5.95 -10.01 -10.04
N LYS A 201 -6.86 -9.10 -10.39
CA LYS A 201 -6.50 -7.73 -10.82
C LYS A 201 -5.93 -6.86 -9.70
N GLU A 202 -6.13 -7.22 -8.43
CA GLU A 202 -5.60 -6.50 -7.26
C GLU A 202 -4.11 -6.81 -7.00
N TYR A 203 -3.56 -7.87 -7.61
CA TYR A 203 -2.18 -8.33 -7.42
C TYR A 203 -1.35 -8.16 -8.70
N ALA A 204 -0.02 -8.23 -8.56
CA ALA A 204 0.85 -8.37 -9.72
C ALA A 204 0.85 -9.85 -10.18
N PRO A 205 0.99 -10.14 -11.49
CA PRO A 205 1.02 -11.51 -11.99
C PRO A 205 2.03 -12.40 -11.26
N LYS A 206 3.22 -11.86 -10.97
CA LYS A 206 4.26 -12.57 -10.20
C LYS A 206 3.81 -13.02 -8.80
N HIS A 207 2.95 -12.25 -8.14
CA HIS A 207 2.43 -12.60 -6.82
C HIS A 207 1.52 -13.84 -6.90
N LEU A 208 0.67 -13.87 -7.92
CA LEU A 208 -0.26 -14.98 -8.17
C LEU A 208 0.49 -16.24 -8.61
N VAL A 209 1.50 -16.09 -9.49
CA VAL A 209 2.37 -17.19 -9.93
C VAL A 209 3.12 -17.79 -8.75
N GLY A 210 3.68 -16.96 -7.87
CA GLY A 210 4.36 -17.40 -6.64
C GLY A 210 3.44 -18.24 -5.75
N LEU A 211 2.24 -17.74 -5.49
CA LEU A 211 1.19 -18.46 -4.75
C LEU A 211 0.89 -19.84 -5.38
N VAL A 212 0.53 -19.87 -6.67
CA VAL A 212 0.16 -21.11 -7.39
C VAL A 212 1.30 -22.13 -7.40
N ASN A 213 2.55 -21.70 -7.51
CA ASN A 213 3.71 -22.58 -7.47
C ASN A 213 3.98 -23.15 -6.07
N CYS A 214 3.63 -22.41 -5.03
CA CYS A 214 3.85 -22.79 -3.64
C CYS A 214 2.79 -23.78 -3.11
N VAL A 215 1.61 -23.82 -3.73
CA VAL A 215 0.51 -24.71 -3.34
C VAL A 215 0.82 -26.16 -3.76
N ALA A 216 1.23 -26.97 -2.78
CA ALA A 216 1.71 -28.33 -2.99
C ALA A 216 0.65 -29.35 -3.45
N HIS A 217 -0.63 -29.11 -3.15
CA HIS A 217 -1.72 -30.05 -3.49
C HIS A 217 -2.20 -29.96 -4.95
N LEU A 218 -1.69 -29.00 -5.73
CA LEU A 218 -2.04 -28.85 -7.14
C LEU A 218 -1.31 -29.88 -8.01
N ASN A 219 -2.08 -30.62 -8.81
CA ASN A 219 -1.52 -31.48 -9.86
C ASN A 219 -0.95 -30.62 -11.02
N LYS A 220 -0.18 -31.24 -11.92
CA LYS A 220 0.48 -30.54 -13.03
C LYS A 220 -0.51 -29.82 -13.96
N LYS A 221 -1.67 -30.43 -14.24
CA LYS A 221 -2.68 -29.88 -15.15
C LYS A 221 -3.40 -28.67 -14.53
N GLY A 222 -3.82 -28.78 -13.27
CA GLY A 222 -4.46 -27.70 -12.52
C GLY A 222 -3.54 -26.50 -12.34
N ARG A 223 -2.24 -26.74 -12.06
CA ARG A 223 -1.24 -25.67 -12.01
C ARG A 223 -1.14 -24.92 -13.34
N GLN A 224 -1.03 -25.63 -14.46
CA GLN A 224 -0.97 -25.00 -15.79
C GLN A 224 -2.24 -24.22 -16.14
N ALA A 225 -3.42 -24.74 -15.78
CA ALA A 225 -4.68 -24.04 -15.98
C ALA A 225 -4.74 -22.71 -15.21
N LEU A 226 -4.33 -22.70 -13.94
CA LEU A 226 -4.29 -21.49 -13.13
C LEU A 226 -3.27 -20.47 -13.64
N LEU A 227 -2.11 -20.92 -14.13
CA LEU A 227 -1.11 -20.04 -14.75
C LEU A 227 -1.68 -19.37 -16.02
N GLY A 228 -2.37 -20.13 -16.86
CA GLY A 228 -3.06 -19.57 -18.04
C GLY A 228 -4.13 -18.53 -17.65
N LEU A 229 -4.90 -18.79 -16.59
CA LEU A 229 -5.88 -17.83 -16.07
C LEU A 229 -5.22 -16.53 -15.58
N ILE A 230 -4.05 -16.61 -14.95
CA ILE A 230 -3.29 -15.42 -14.53
C ILE A 230 -2.87 -14.58 -15.73
N GLU A 231 -2.37 -15.20 -16.80
CA GLU A 231 -1.99 -14.50 -18.03
C GLU A 231 -3.18 -13.82 -18.70
N GLU A 232 -4.34 -14.49 -18.77
CA GLU A 232 -5.58 -13.91 -19.29
C GLU A 232 -6.05 -12.72 -18.44
N THR A 233 -5.99 -12.87 -17.11
CA THR A 233 -6.37 -11.80 -16.17
C THR A 233 -5.47 -10.56 -16.33
N ASP A 234 -4.16 -10.75 -16.54
CA ASP A 234 -3.22 -9.63 -16.79
C ASP A 234 -3.51 -8.93 -18.12
N ARG A 235 -3.83 -9.68 -19.18
CA ARG A 235 -4.19 -9.10 -20.48
C ARG A 235 -5.42 -8.22 -20.40
N THR A 236 -6.44 -8.61 -19.64
CA THR A 236 -7.67 -7.82 -19.47
C THR A 236 -7.56 -6.67 -18.46
N LYS A 237 -6.38 -6.47 -17.86
CA LYS A 237 -6.08 -5.34 -16.97
C LYS A 237 -5.43 -4.16 -17.71
N LYS A 238 -4.77 -4.44 -18.83
CA LYS A 238 -4.18 -3.44 -19.74
C LYS A 238 -5.24 -2.86 -20.67
#